data_AF-A0A925JYQ3-F1
#
_entry.id   AF-A0A925JYQ3-F1
#
_cell.length_a   1.000
_cell.length_b   1.000
_cell.length_c   1.000
_cell.angle_alpha   90.00
_cell.angle_beta   90.00
_cell.angle_gamma   90.00
#
_symmetry.space_group_name_H-M   'P 1'
#
loop_
_entity.id
_entity.type
_entity.pdbx_description
1 polymer ?
#
loop_
_entity_poly.entity_id
_entity_poly.type
_entity_poly.pdbx_seq_one_letter_code
_entity_poly.pdbx_strand_id
1 'polypeptide(L)'
;MLASLPALASTVVARQIGPPGGVRSNNPKDKIVEDNLRSTEIERVRRAATKHEGRPADHKFPAVKEDFERIQLVNNVLQESATGALDYGRVAEGAAEIKKRAARLGANLFPPTTGKQPAAHNPSAAQRGEDLKSLLAELDRAIHGFVSNPMFGNTKVVNVPDSSEARRDLERVVRLSSRVREVANKLKKQSK
;
A
#
# COMPACT_ATOMS: atom_id res chain seq x y z
N MET A 1 71.49 21.92 46.30
CA MET A 1 71.84 22.91 47.33
C MET A 1 70.98 24.15 47.11
N LEU A 2 70.35 24.64 48.20
CA LEU A 2 69.98 26.04 48.50
C LEU A 2 69.09 26.78 47.47
N ALA A 3 67.77 26.94 47.70
CA ALA A 3 67.10 27.90 48.59
C ALA A 3 67.19 29.37 48.11
N SER A 4 66.05 29.97 47.74
CA SER A 4 65.51 31.22 48.33
C SER A 4 64.26 31.72 47.59
N LEU A 5 63.15 31.82 48.33
CA LEU A 5 62.00 32.74 48.13
C LEU A 5 62.45 34.20 48.43
N PRO A 6 61.72 35.31 48.09
CA PRO A 6 60.28 35.46 48.33
C PRO A 6 59.44 36.38 47.39
N ALA A 7 58.13 36.18 47.55
CA ALA A 7 56.98 37.12 47.55
C ALA A 7 56.89 38.31 46.56
N LEU A 8 55.73 38.45 45.92
CA LEU A 8 54.90 39.66 46.00
C LEU A 8 53.43 39.39 45.57
N ALA A 9 52.54 39.67 46.53
CA ALA A 9 51.13 40.10 46.48
C ALA A 9 50.18 39.64 45.35
N SER A 10 49.22 38.80 45.75
CA SER A 10 47.94 38.56 45.06
C SER A 10 47.02 39.79 45.13
N THR A 11 46.42 40.18 44.01
CA THR A 11 45.07 40.78 44.00
C THR A 11 44.35 40.40 42.71
N VAL A 12 43.50 39.38 42.79
CA VAL A 12 42.54 39.02 41.73
C VAL A 12 41.31 39.89 41.92
N VAL A 13 41.06 40.82 41.01
CA VAL A 13 39.73 41.43 40.86
C VAL A 13 38.96 40.55 39.88
N ALA A 14 38.11 39.68 40.43
CA ALA A 14 37.08 39.00 39.65
C ALA A 14 36.03 40.04 39.21
N ARG A 15 36.06 40.44 37.94
CA ARG A 15 34.91 41.13 37.33
C ARG A 15 33.81 40.09 37.11
N GLN A 16 32.78 40.16 37.96
CA GLN A 16 31.50 39.51 37.75
C GLN A 16 30.90 40.07 36.45
N ILE A 17 30.94 39.28 35.37
CA ILE A 17 30.16 39.54 34.16
C ILE A 17 28.71 39.17 34.52
N GLY A 18 27.92 40.16 34.92
CA GLY A 18 26.48 40.01 35.00
C GLY A 18 25.90 39.66 33.62
N PRO A 19 24.81 38.87 33.54
CA PRO A 19 24.14 38.61 32.28
C PRO A 19 23.67 39.95 31.66
N PRO A 20 23.75 40.10 30.32
CA PRO A 20 23.29 41.31 29.67
C PRO A 20 21.81 41.54 30.01
N GLY A 21 21.54 42.67 30.66
CA GLY A 21 20.21 43.11 31.01
C GLY A 21 19.36 43.25 29.76
N GLY A 22 18.44 42.31 29.55
CA GLY A 22 17.34 42.49 28.61
C GLY A 22 16.51 43.68 29.06
N VAL A 23 16.42 44.68 28.19
CA VAL A 23 15.48 45.80 28.32
C VAL A 23 14.08 45.20 28.43
N ARG A 24 13.49 45.20 29.63
CA ARG A 24 12.07 44.90 29.80
C ARG A 24 11.27 46.08 29.29
N SER A 25 10.98 46.06 27.99
CA SER A 25 9.97 46.93 27.40
C SER A 25 8.60 46.50 27.95
N ASN A 26 8.02 47.29 28.85
CA ASN A 26 6.65 47.10 29.36
C ASN A 26 5.61 47.59 28.35
N ASN A 27 5.85 47.41 27.04
CA ASN A 27 4.93 47.84 26.01
C ASN A 27 3.96 46.68 25.70
N PRO A 28 2.63 46.86 25.85
CA PRO A 28 1.66 45.78 25.62
C PRO A 28 1.70 45.21 24.19
N LYS A 29 2.22 45.97 23.24
CA LYS A 29 2.43 45.53 21.85
C LYS A 29 3.51 44.46 21.72
N ASP A 30 4.56 44.49 22.55
CA ASP A 30 5.67 43.54 22.48
C ASP A 30 5.24 42.16 23.00
N LYS A 31 4.39 42.12 24.04
CA LYS A 31 3.78 40.88 24.54
C LYS A 31 2.87 40.22 23.50
N ILE A 32 2.10 41.00 22.76
CA ILE A 32 1.20 40.48 21.70
C ILE A 32 2.02 39.86 20.56
N VAL A 33 3.15 40.46 20.19
CA VAL A 33 4.03 39.92 19.16
C VAL A 33 4.68 38.61 19.61
N GLU A 34 5.14 38.55 20.87
CA GLU A 34 5.75 37.35 21.44
C GLU A 34 4.74 36.19 21.59
N ASP A 35 3.51 36.48 22.05
CA ASP A 35 2.44 35.49 22.13
C ASP A 35 2.01 34.98 20.75
N ASN A 36 1.98 35.85 19.74
CA ASN A 36 1.71 35.44 18.36
C ASN A 36 2.82 34.55 17.80
N LEU A 37 4.10 34.90 18.02
CA LEU A 37 5.24 34.09 17.61
C LEU A 37 5.18 32.71 18.27
N ARG A 38 4.96 32.66 19.57
CA ARG A 38 4.83 31.41 20.34
C ARG A 38 3.66 30.55 19.84
N SER A 39 2.53 31.17 19.51
CA SER A 39 1.35 30.47 18.97
C SER A 39 1.61 29.89 17.59
N THR A 40 2.31 30.62 16.71
CA THR A 40 2.68 30.10 15.38
C THR A 40 3.73 28.99 15.42
N GLU A 41 4.63 29.02 16.40
CA GLU A 41 5.63 27.97 16.63
C GLU A 41 4.95 26.71 17.17
N ILE A 42 4.05 26.84 18.17
CA ILE A 42 3.27 25.71 18.71
C ILE A 42 2.38 25.10 17.63
N GLU A 43 1.76 25.91 16.76
CA GLU A 43 0.95 25.40 15.64
C GLU A 43 1.81 24.68 14.60
N ARG A 44 3.03 25.17 14.30
CA ARG A 44 3.98 24.46 13.43
C ARG A 44 4.44 23.14 14.04
N VAL A 45 4.74 23.13 15.34
CA VAL A 45 5.14 21.92 16.07
C VAL A 45 3.97 20.94 16.16
N ARG A 46 2.73 21.39 16.38
CA ARG A 46 1.52 20.55 16.33
C ARG A 46 1.31 19.94 14.95
N ARG A 47 1.44 20.73 13.88
CA ARG A 47 1.38 20.23 12.49
C ARG A 47 2.52 19.28 12.16
N ALA A 48 3.70 19.47 12.73
CA ALA A 48 4.84 18.56 12.56
C ALA A 48 4.66 17.26 13.38
N ALA A 49 4.08 17.36 14.57
CA ALA A 49 3.76 16.22 15.44
C ALA A 49 2.61 15.38 14.88
N THR A 50 1.62 15.99 14.24
CA THR A 50 0.56 15.25 13.51
C THR A 50 1.01 14.72 12.15
N LYS A 51 2.16 15.16 11.64
CA LYS A 51 2.74 14.67 10.37
C LYS A 51 3.58 13.41 10.56
N HIS A 52 3.67 12.86 11.77
CA HIS A 52 4.46 11.68 12.07
C HIS A 52 3.66 10.56 12.74
N GLU A 53 2.48 10.25 12.20
CA GLU A 53 1.92 8.90 12.35
C GLU A 53 2.11 8.12 11.05
N GLY A 54 2.84 7.01 11.18
CA GLY A 54 3.42 6.24 10.10
C GLY A 54 2.44 5.82 9.03
N ARG A 55 2.90 5.92 7.79
CA ARG A 55 2.30 5.30 6.61
C ARG A 55 2.00 3.83 6.92
N PRO A 56 0.74 3.37 6.98
CA PRO A 56 0.42 1.95 7.14
C PRO A 56 0.72 1.12 5.87
N ALA A 57 1.28 1.75 4.83
CA ALA A 57 1.42 1.18 3.50
C ALA A 57 2.66 0.29 3.31
N ASP A 58 3.70 0.47 4.12
CA ASP A 58 5.03 -0.07 3.81
C ASP A 58 5.12 -1.60 3.98
N HIS A 59 4.32 -2.21 4.84
CA HIS A 59 4.36 -3.67 5.07
C HIS A 59 3.59 -4.50 4.03
N LYS A 60 2.66 -3.90 3.28
CA LYS A 60 1.82 -4.64 2.31
C LYS A 60 2.38 -4.59 0.90
N PHE A 61 3.24 -3.62 0.59
CA PHE A 61 3.77 -3.39 -0.74
C PHE A 61 4.52 -4.60 -1.35
N PRO A 62 5.37 -5.32 -0.60
CA PRO A 62 6.01 -6.52 -1.14
C PRO A 62 5.02 -7.61 -1.56
N ALA A 63 3.99 -7.87 -0.76
CA ALA A 63 2.96 -8.87 -1.07
C ALA A 63 2.08 -8.42 -2.25
N VAL A 64 1.77 -7.13 -2.35
CA VAL A 64 1.04 -6.54 -3.49
C VAL A 64 1.82 -6.74 -4.79
N LYS A 65 3.12 -6.42 -4.80
CA LYS A 65 3.99 -6.61 -5.97
C LYS A 65 4.08 -8.09 -6.36
N GLU A 66 4.35 -8.96 -5.39
CA GLU A 66 4.43 -10.41 -5.62
C GLU A 66 3.14 -10.95 -6.25
N ASP A 67 1.97 -10.59 -5.70
CA ASP A 67 0.69 -11.06 -6.22
C ASP A 67 0.40 -10.51 -7.62
N PHE A 68 0.71 -9.24 -7.86
CA PHE A 68 0.52 -8.59 -9.15
C PHE A 68 1.35 -9.26 -10.25
N GLU A 69 2.63 -9.54 -9.99
CA GLU A 69 3.53 -10.21 -10.94
C GLU A 69 3.14 -11.67 -11.12
N ARG A 70 2.80 -12.36 -10.02
CA ARG A 70 2.51 -13.80 -10.08
C ARG A 70 1.23 -14.11 -10.83
N ILE A 71 0.18 -13.27 -10.72
CA ILE A 71 -1.05 -13.44 -11.49
C ILE A 71 -0.76 -13.41 -12.99
N GLN A 72 0.06 -12.46 -13.45
CA GLN A 72 0.43 -12.33 -14.86
C GLN A 72 1.22 -13.54 -15.35
N LEU A 73 2.23 -13.96 -14.58
CA LEU A 73 3.07 -15.10 -14.95
C LEU A 73 2.25 -16.40 -15.04
N VAL A 74 1.41 -16.68 -14.05
CA VAL A 74 0.56 -17.88 -14.07
C VAL A 74 -0.44 -17.81 -15.23
N ASN A 75 -1.00 -16.65 -15.52
CA ASN A 75 -1.89 -16.48 -16.67
C ASN A 75 -1.18 -16.79 -18.00
N ASN A 76 0.04 -16.27 -18.21
CA ASN A 76 0.80 -16.56 -19.43
C ASN A 76 1.00 -18.06 -19.62
N VAL A 77 1.40 -18.78 -18.56
CA VAL A 77 1.54 -20.25 -18.59
C VAL A 77 0.23 -20.95 -18.96
N LEU A 78 -0.91 -20.46 -18.44
CA LEU A 78 -2.22 -21.01 -18.79
C LEU A 78 -2.59 -20.75 -20.26
N GLN A 79 -2.32 -19.55 -20.79
CA GLN A 79 -2.60 -19.22 -22.19
C GLN A 79 -1.72 -20.01 -23.15
N GLU A 80 -0.43 -20.16 -22.84
CA GLU A 80 0.47 -21.03 -23.59
C GLU A 80 -0.05 -22.47 -23.63
N SER A 81 -0.48 -23.00 -22.47
CA SER A 81 -1.07 -24.34 -22.36
C SER A 81 -2.36 -24.50 -23.16
N ALA A 82 -3.12 -23.41 -23.41
CA ALA A 82 -4.37 -23.44 -24.14
C ALA A 82 -4.21 -23.60 -25.67
N THR A 83 -3.01 -23.36 -26.19
CA THR A 83 -2.68 -23.53 -27.62
C THR A 83 -2.54 -24.99 -28.04
N GLY A 84 -2.23 -25.88 -27.09
CA GLY A 84 -2.03 -27.32 -27.32
C GLY A 84 -3.13 -28.19 -26.70
N ALA A 85 -2.75 -29.42 -26.36
CA ALA A 85 -3.59 -30.31 -25.56
C ALA A 85 -3.66 -29.79 -24.12
N LEU A 86 -4.87 -29.50 -23.64
CA LEU A 86 -5.09 -28.94 -22.31
C LEU A 86 -4.81 -29.98 -21.22
N ASP A 87 -3.80 -29.72 -20.39
CA ASP A 87 -3.64 -30.40 -19.10
C ASP A 87 -4.62 -29.80 -18.09
N TYR A 88 -5.77 -30.47 -17.93
CA TYR A 88 -6.82 -30.02 -17.01
C TYR A 88 -6.36 -29.95 -15.54
N GLY A 89 -5.34 -30.72 -15.14
CA GLY A 89 -4.75 -30.64 -13.81
C GLY A 89 -4.01 -29.32 -13.61
N ARG A 90 -3.08 -29.01 -14.53
CA ARG A 90 -2.34 -27.75 -14.50
C ARG A 90 -3.24 -26.53 -14.61
N VAL A 91 -4.27 -26.60 -15.44
CA VAL A 91 -5.25 -25.50 -15.57
C VAL A 91 -5.99 -25.26 -14.26
N ALA A 92 -6.45 -26.32 -13.59
CA ALA A 92 -7.14 -26.19 -12.31
C ALA A 92 -6.22 -25.61 -11.21
N GLU A 93 -4.95 -26.01 -11.18
CA GLU A 93 -3.95 -25.50 -10.24
C GLU A 93 -3.61 -24.03 -10.48
N GLY A 94 -3.31 -23.65 -11.72
CA GLY A 94 -3.02 -22.27 -12.08
C GLY A 94 -4.21 -21.34 -11.79
N ALA A 95 -5.43 -21.77 -12.11
CA ALA A 95 -6.64 -21.02 -11.79
C ALA A 95 -6.86 -20.88 -10.27
N ALA A 96 -6.53 -21.91 -9.47
CA ALA A 96 -6.57 -21.81 -8.01
C ALA A 96 -5.55 -20.80 -7.47
N GLU A 97 -4.35 -20.77 -8.04
CA GLU A 97 -3.30 -19.81 -7.67
C GLU A 97 -3.72 -18.38 -8.00
N ILE A 98 -4.18 -18.11 -9.23
CA ILE A 98 -4.70 -16.79 -9.63
C ILE A 98 -5.80 -16.33 -8.69
N LYS A 99 -6.77 -17.18 -8.36
CA LYS A 99 -7.87 -16.84 -7.44
C LYS A 99 -7.35 -16.39 -6.08
N LYS A 100 -6.42 -17.16 -5.49
CA LYS A 100 -5.82 -16.88 -4.18
C LYS A 100 -5.10 -15.53 -4.18
N ARG A 101 -4.26 -15.30 -5.20
CA ARG A 101 -3.45 -14.08 -5.35
C ARG A 101 -4.35 -12.87 -5.59
N ALA A 102 -5.33 -12.98 -6.49
CA ALA A 102 -6.27 -11.89 -6.80
C ALA A 102 -7.11 -11.49 -5.59
N ALA A 103 -7.59 -12.45 -4.81
CA ALA A 103 -8.33 -12.17 -3.57
C ALA A 103 -7.46 -11.45 -2.52
N ARG A 104 -6.21 -11.89 -2.34
CA ARG A 104 -5.26 -11.26 -1.41
C ARG A 104 -4.89 -9.85 -1.86
N LEU A 105 -4.63 -9.67 -3.16
CA LEU A 105 -4.36 -8.38 -3.78
C LEU A 105 -5.54 -7.41 -3.58
N GLY A 106 -6.77 -7.88 -3.77
CA GLY A 106 -7.97 -7.08 -3.56
C GLY A 106 -8.16 -6.65 -2.11
N ALA A 107 -7.89 -7.54 -1.14
CA ALA A 107 -7.94 -7.19 0.28
C ALA A 107 -6.86 -6.15 0.67
N ASN A 108 -5.71 -6.15 -0.01
CA ASN A 108 -4.63 -5.20 0.22
C ASN A 108 -4.88 -3.84 -0.44
N LEU A 109 -5.42 -3.82 -1.66
CA LEU A 109 -5.64 -2.59 -2.44
C LEU A 109 -6.97 -1.91 -2.14
N PHE A 110 -8.01 -2.69 -1.83
CA PHE A 110 -9.38 -2.21 -1.64
C PHE A 110 -9.93 -2.65 -0.27
N PRO A 111 -9.29 -2.23 0.84
CA PRO A 111 -9.77 -2.59 2.16
C PRO A 111 -11.21 -2.12 2.35
N PRO A 112 -12.08 -2.91 3.00
CA PRO A 112 -13.44 -2.49 3.27
C PRO A 112 -13.42 -1.22 4.11
N THR A 113 -14.08 -0.17 3.62
CA THR A 113 -14.37 1.02 4.43
C THR A 113 -15.22 0.57 5.60
N THR A 114 -14.80 0.90 6.83
CA THR A 114 -15.52 0.61 8.08
C THR A 114 -17.00 0.99 7.93
N GLY A 115 -17.88 0.01 7.68
CA GLY A 115 -19.31 0.29 7.54
C GLY A 115 -20.13 -0.66 6.67
N LYS A 116 -19.55 -1.43 5.74
CA LYS A 116 -20.33 -2.45 5.00
C LYS A 116 -19.42 -3.51 4.43
N GLN A 117 -19.47 -4.70 5.02
CA GLN A 117 -18.98 -5.91 4.40
C GLN A 117 -19.88 -6.20 3.19
N PRO A 118 -19.40 -6.19 1.94
CA PRO A 118 -20.20 -6.66 0.83
C PRO A 118 -20.49 -8.14 1.09
N ALA A 119 -21.77 -8.52 1.05
CA ALA A 119 -22.17 -9.90 1.15
C ALA A 119 -21.37 -10.74 0.15
N ALA A 120 -20.84 -11.87 0.61
CA ALA A 120 -20.19 -12.84 -0.26
C ALA A 120 -21.19 -13.24 -1.35
N HIS A 121 -21.00 -12.71 -2.55
CA HIS A 121 -21.83 -13.09 -3.68
C HIS A 121 -21.49 -14.53 -4.02
N ASN A 122 -22.37 -15.46 -3.66
CA ASN A 122 -22.32 -16.83 -4.13
C ASN A 122 -22.46 -16.81 -5.67
N PRO A 123 -21.47 -17.31 -6.44
CA PRO A 123 -21.66 -17.50 -7.86
C PRO A 123 -22.11 -18.95 -8.06
N SER A 124 -23.42 -19.17 -8.13
CA SER A 124 -23.94 -20.44 -8.64
C SER A 124 -25.18 -20.20 -9.48
N ALA A 125 -25.00 -19.53 -10.62
CA ALA A 125 -25.71 -19.93 -11.82
C ALA A 125 -24.76 -20.85 -12.59
N ALA A 126 -25.05 -22.15 -12.59
CA ALA A 126 -24.36 -23.08 -13.49
C ALA A 126 -24.81 -22.77 -14.92
N GLN A 127 -24.16 -21.82 -15.61
CA GLN A 127 -24.19 -21.77 -17.07
C GLN A 127 -23.68 -23.14 -17.58
N ARG A 128 -24.59 -24.01 -18.03
CA ARG A 128 -24.21 -25.25 -18.72
C ARG A 128 -23.65 -24.88 -20.08
N GLY A 129 -22.50 -25.44 -20.45
CA GLY A 129 -21.96 -25.36 -21.81
C GLY A 129 -20.80 -24.38 -22.03
N GLU A 130 -20.20 -23.80 -20.98
CA GLU A 130 -19.01 -22.97 -21.16
C GLU A 130 -17.79 -23.82 -21.54
N ASP A 131 -17.23 -23.53 -22.72
CA ASP A 131 -15.97 -24.07 -23.19
C ASP A 131 -14.78 -23.53 -22.35
N LEU A 132 -13.86 -24.42 -21.97
CA LEU A 132 -12.74 -24.08 -21.11
C LEU A 132 -11.79 -23.08 -21.78
N LYS A 133 -11.58 -23.17 -23.10
CA LYS A 133 -10.71 -22.22 -23.82
C LYS A 133 -11.31 -20.82 -23.82
N SER A 134 -12.63 -20.72 -24.02
CA SER A 134 -13.36 -19.46 -23.94
C SER A 134 -13.23 -18.82 -22.55
N LEU A 135 -13.36 -19.61 -21.48
CA LEU A 135 -13.16 -19.13 -20.10
C LEU A 135 -11.72 -18.67 -19.84
N LEU A 136 -10.72 -19.36 -20.39
CA LEU A 136 -9.31 -18.95 -20.28
C LEU A 136 -9.05 -17.62 -21.01
N ALA A 137 -9.63 -17.42 -22.19
CA ALA A 137 -9.52 -16.17 -22.93
C ALA A 137 -10.26 -15.01 -22.25
N GLU A 138 -11.35 -15.27 -21.53
CA GLU A 138 -12.01 -14.26 -20.70
C GLU A 138 -11.20 -13.91 -19.45
N LEU A 139 -10.58 -14.91 -18.81
CA LEU A 139 -9.69 -14.69 -17.67
C LEU A 139 -8.49 -13.83 -18.08
N ASP A 140 -7.89 -14.12 -19.24
CA ASP A 140 -6.80 -13.34 -19.82
C ASP A 140 -7.17 -11.87 -19.99
N ARG A 141 -8.30 -11.60 -20.67
CA ARG A 141 -8.81 -10.25 -20.89
C ARG A 141 -9.08 -9.51 -19.58
N ALA A 142 -9.64 -10.18 -18.58
CA ALA A 142 -9.88 -9.59 -17.27
C ALA A 142 -8.59 -9.24 -16.53
N ILE A 143 -7.57 -10.12 -16.62
CA ILE A 143 -6.25 -9.84 -16.05
C ILE A 143 -5.58 -8.69 -16.78
N HIS A 144 -5.61 -8.66 -18.11
CA HIS A 144 -5.05 -7.56 -18.90
C HIS A 144 -5.71 -6.21 -18.54
N GLY A 145 -7.04 -6.16 -18.49
CA GLY A 145 -7.78 -4.97 -18.09
C GLY A 145 -7.33 -4.43 -16.73
N PHE A 146 -7.24 -5.33 -15.74
CA PHE A 146 -6.74 -4.99 -14.41
C PHE A 146 -5.31 -4.44 -14.46
N VAL A 147 -4.35 -5.15 -15.08
CA VAL A 147 -2.93 -4.74 -15.03
C VAL A 147 -2.64 -3.49 -15.86
N SER A 148 -3.44 -3.22 -16.89
CA SER A 148 -3.33 -2.01 -17.72
C SER A 148 -4.03 -0.79 -17.12
N ASN A 149 -4.68 -0.93 -15.97
CA ASN A 149 -5.49 0.14 -15.40
C ASN A 149 -4.63 1.38 -15.03
N PRO A 150 -5.04 2.61 -15.42
CA PRO A 150 -4.27 3.83 -15.16
C PRO A 150 -3.99 4.12 -13.68
N MET A 151 -4.77 3.55 -12.74
CA MET A 151 -4.52 3.67 -11.30
C MET A 151 -3.09 3.25 -10.92
N PHE A 152 -2.47 2.34 -11.68
CA PHE A 152 -1.11 1.86 -11.43
C PHE A 152 -0.02 2.75 -12.04
N GLY A 153 -0.37 3.67 -12.94
CA GLY A 153 0.57 4.56 -13.62
C GLY A 153 0.86 5.87 -12.89
N ASN A 154 -0.11 6.44 -12.18
CA ASN A 154 0.05 7.70 -11.45
C ASN A 154 -0.30 7.56 -9.96
N THR A 155 0.67 7.10 -9.17
CA THR A 155 0.49 6.83 -7.73
C THR A 155 0.37 8.10 -6.86
N LYS A 156 0.52 9.30 -7.44
CA LYS A 156 0.45 10.57 -6.70
C LYS A 156 -0.98 11.01 -6.40
N VAL A 157 -1.95 10.59 -7.22
CA VAL A 157 -3.36 10.97 -7.09
C VAL A 157 -4.23 9.73 -7.30
N VAL A 158 -5.08 9.41 -6.33
CA VAL A 158 -6.04 8.33 -6.48
C VAL A 158 -7.22 8.83 -7.33
N ASN A 159 -7.36 8.28 -8.53
CA ASN A 159 -8.53 8.51 -9.39
C ASN A 159 -9.63 7.50 -9.00
N VAL A 160 -10.76 8.02 -8.51
CA VAL A 160 -11.88 7.20 -8.00
C VAL A 160 -12.49 6.30 -9.08
N PRO A 161 -12.78 6.80 -10.31
CA PRO A 161 -13.10 5.98 -11.47
C PRO A 161 -12.14 4.80 -11.69
N ASP A 162 -10.85 5.08 -11.88
CA ASP A 162 -9.83 4.07 -12.19
C ASP A 162 -9.73 3.02 -11.07
N SER A 163 -9.75 3.46 -9.81
CA SER A 163 -9.74 2.56 -8.65
C SER A 163 -10.99 1.68 -8.57
N SER A 164 -12.15 2.20 -8.95
CA SER A 164 -13.41 1.45 -8.94
C SER A 164 -13.48 0.44 -10.08
N GLU A 165 -12.86 0.75 -11.22
CA GLU A 165 -12.70 -0.15 -12.36
C GLU A 165 -11.72 -1.28 -12.02
N ALA A 166 -10.52 -0.96 -11.53
CA ALA A 166 -9.53 -1.95 -11.12
C ALA A 166 -10.09 -2.94 -10.08
N ARG A 167 -10.90 -2.46 -9.13
CA ARG A 167 -11.60 -3.33 -8.19
C ARG A 167 -12.56 -4.30 -8.89
N ARG A 168 -13.39 -3.80 -9.82
CA ARG A 168 -14.35 -4.63 -10.56
C ARG A 168 -13.66 -5.67 -11.43
N ASP A 169 -12.57 -5.31 -12.08
CA ASP A 169 -11.76 -6.24 -12.86
C ASP A 169 -11.17 -7.34 -11.99
N LEU A 170 -10.62 -6.97 -10.82
CA LEU A 170 -10.06 -7.95 -9.90
C LEU A 170 -11.13 -8.90 -9.32
N GLU A 171 -12.33 -8.40 -9.03
CA GLU A 171 -13.48 -9.23 -8.66
C GLU A 171 -13.88 -10.19 -9.79
N ARG A 172 -13.81 -9.73 -11.05
CA ARG A 172 -14.05 -10.57 -12.23
C ARG A 172 -12.99 -11.66 -12.35
N VAL A 173 -11.71 -11.36 -12.15
CA VAL A 173 -10.60 -12.33 -12.13
C VAL A 173 -10.86 -13.43 -11.09
N VAL A 174 -11.28 -13.06 -9.87
CA VAL A 174 -11.62 -14.03 -8.80
C VAL A 174 -12.78 -14.96 -9.21
N ARG A 175 -13.82 -14.42 -9.86
CA ARG A 175 -14.96 -15.23 -10.33
C ARG A 175 -14.56 -16.17 -11.47
N LEU A 176 -13.91 -15.64 -12.51
CA LEU A 176 -13.48 -16.41 -13.69
C LEU A 176 -12.49 -17.52 -13.31
N SER A 177 -11.52 -17.22 -12.46
CA SER A 177 -10.56 -18.23 -11.97
C SER A 177 -11.25 -19.35 -11.16
N SER A 178 -12.28 -19.04 -10.36
CA SER A 178 -13.10 -20.08 -9.72
C SER A 178 -13.78 -20.97 -10.77
N ARG A 179 -14.35 -20.35 -11.80
CA ARG A 179 -15.08 -21.04 -12.86
C ARG A 179 -14.19 -21.93 -13.74
N VAL A 180 -13.05 -21.40 -14.19
CA VAL A 180 -12.00 -22.15 -14.91
C VAL A 180 -11.61 -23.40 -14.11
N ARG A 181 -11.34 -23.23 -12.82
CA ARG A 181 -10.98 -24.35 -11.94
C ARG A 181 -12.08 -25.41 -11.85
N GLU A 182 -13.34 -24.99 -11.72
CA GLU A 182 -14.49 -25.90 -11.65
C GLU A 182 -14.67 -26.69 -12.95
N VAL A 183 -14.60 -26.02 -14.11
CA VAL A 183 -14.73 -26.66 -15.42
C VAL A 183 -13.55 -27.60 -15.69
N ALA A 184 -12.32 -27.16 -15.45
CA ALA A 184 -11.12 -27.99 -15.62
C ALA A 184 -11.17 -29.25 -14.74
N ASN A 185 -11.60 -29.14 -13.48
CA ASN A 185 -11.76 -30.30 -12.60
C ASN A 185 -12.86 -31.27 -13.07
N LYS A 186 -13.93 -30.77 -13.69
CA LYS A 186 -14.96 -31.64 -14.29
C LYS A 186 -14.40 -32.40 -15.49
N LEU A 187 -13.73 -31.70 -16.40
CA LEU A 187 -13.11 -32.31 -17.59
C LEU A 187 -12.04 -33.35 -17.21
N LYS A 188 -11.19 -33.05 -16.22
CA LYS A 188 -10.19 -33.99 -15.68
C LYS A 188 -10.81 -35.30 -15.18
N LYS A 189 -12.02 -35.25 -14.60
CA LYS A 189 -12.72 -36.44 -14.12
C LYS A 189 -13.37 -37.23 -15.24
N GLN A 190 -13.75 -36.57 -16.33
CA GLN A 190 -14.36 -37.19 -17.51
C GLN A 190 -13.33 -37.80 -18.46
N SER A 191 -12.08 -37.31 -18.42
CA SER A 191 -10.96 -37.81 -19.22
C SER A 191 -10.14 -38.91 -18.54
N LYS A 192 -10.57 -39.37 -17.36
CA LYS A 192 -9.99 -40.51 -16.63
C LYS A 192 -10.80 -41.76 -16.89
#